data_AF-A0A4Q4PYP5-F1
#
_entry.id   AF-A0A4Q4PYP5-F1
#
_cell.length_a   1.000
_cell.length_b   1.000
_cell.length_c   1.000
_cell.angle_alpha   90.00
_cell.angle_beta   90.00
_cell.angle_gamma   90.00
#
_symmetry.space_group_name_H-M   'P 1'
#
loop_
_entity.id
_entity.type
_entity.pdbx_description
1 polymer ?
#
loop_
_entity_poly.entity_id
_entity_poly.type
_entity_poly.pdbx_seq_one_letter_code
_entity_poly.pdbx_strand_id
1 'polypeptide(L)'
;MRFDTLLLGGLCAVSNFPYASSAPRDARSTQHVPEVKNRIFVLTDIGNEPDDSMSLVRLLVHSNLYQIEGLVAITSFWLPNATLPNMIHDIVDAYGAVQSNLQSHSNTSFPKVDDLKSKIGTGPSVYGMQALRQLEQGANITNGTQMLINAVDASPSPLYVQLWGGANTLASALWTVNRTRSASELETFTSKLRAYAISDQDDTGPWIRRNFPSMRYIASRHGFNQYPVAAWIGMSSTSVDPGGPDNEIVSQTWLTENIQVGELGKKYPDVAYLMEGDSPSLLYHIPNGLGNPEYPEWGSWGGRYTSNPLDGDAAAQQYGDAVDMAQGVNGEMFLTNHASVWRWRDAFQHEFAARMQWTLSPWGPGSNTTHPPVVLLNGTSGPDALHLNVSGGEKVTLDASDSYSPDGGASLNFTWFQYSGPSSYQSSPSDVPTVNLTDVSGPGASVVRFTVPYGMYDTCVTDEDVTEFGQWGEKQKCPVLHVVVAVKDASAAHPITRYRRVLLHVQPYRQEEKR
;
A
#
# COMPACT_ATOMS: atom_id res chain seq x y z
N MET A 1 -76.50 4.67 41.78
CA MET A 1 -75.60 3.49 41.68
C MET A 1 -74.40 3.92 40.87
N ARG A 2 -73.22 3.84 41.48
CA ARG A 2 -71.96 4.41 40.97
C ARG A 2 -71.43 3.58 39.81
N PHE A 3 -70.97 4.28 38.77
CA PHE A 3 -70.04 3.78 37.76
C PHE A 3 -68.63 3.88 38.35
N ASP A 4 -67.87 2.78 38.33
CA ASP A 4 -66.43 2.82 38.61
C ASP A 4 -65.65 2.19 37.45
N THR A 5 -64.69 2.99 37.00
CA THR A 5 -63.78 2.87 35.87
C THR A 5 -62.62 1.95 36.23
N LEU A 6 -62.30 0.96 35.39
CA LEU A 6 -61.04 0.19 35.51
C LEU A 6 -59.90 0.91 34.77
N LEU A 7 -58.92 1.40 35.52
CA LEU A 7 -57.62 1.86 35.02
C LEU A 7 -56.66 0.66 34.87
N LEU A 8 -56.13 0.44 33.66
CA LEU A 8 -54.92 -0.35 33.44
C LEU A 8 -53.69 0.54 33.64
N GLY A 9 -52.90 0.25 34.68
CA GLY A 9 -51.56 0.80 34.87
C GLY A 9 -50.51 -0.04 34.15
N GLY A 10 -49.77 0.58 33.23
CA GLY A 10 -48.63 -0.03 32.55
C GLY A 10 -47.40 -0.14 33.44
N LEU A 11 -46.79 -1.32 33.51
CA LEU A 11 -45.48 -1.53 34.10
C LEU A 11 -44.38 -1.10 33.12
N CYS A 12 -43.54 -0.15 33.55
CA CYS A 12 -42.24 0.13 32.95
C CYS A 12 -41.27 -1.01 33.30
N ALA A 13 -40.78 -1.73 32.29
CA ALA A 13 -39.65 -2.64 32.43
C ALA A 13 -38.34 -1.85 32.34
N VAL A 14 -37.58 -1.84 33.43
CA VAL A 14 -36.21 -1.29 33.48
C VAL A 14 -35.26 -2.41 33.07
N SER A 15 -34.73 -2.36 31.86
CA SER A 15 -33.69 -3.28 31.39
C SER A 15 -32.31 -2.83 31.92
N ASN A 16 -31.85 -3.50 32.96
CA ASN A 16 -30.46 -3.44 33.41
C ASN A 16 -29.56 -4.06 32.33
N PHE A 17 -28.74 -3.25 31.66
CA PHE A 17 -27.61 -3.74 30.88
C PHE A 17 -26.53 -4.25 31.86
N PRO A 18 -26.00 -5.48 31.70
CA PRO A 18 -24.87 -5.92 32.50
C PRO A 18 -23.64 -5.11 32.10
N TYR A 19 -23.01 -4.48 33.10
CA TYR A 19 -21.64 -3.99 33.01
C TYR A 19 -20.75 -5.16 32.56
N ALA A 20 -20.29 -5.12 31.31
CA ALA A 20 -19.24 -6.01 30.84
C ALA A 20 -17.96 -5.65 31.61
N SER A 21 -17.53 -6.51 32.53
CA SER A 21 -16.20 -6.38 33.13
C SER A 21 -15.18 -6.55 32.02
N SER A 22 -14.35 -5.52 31.81
CA SER A 22 -13.20 -5.62 30.92
C SER A 22 -12.35 -6.84 31.32
N ALA A 23 -12.26 -7.81 30.42
CA ALA A 23 -11.26 -8.87 30.54
C ALA A 23 -9.86 -8.22 30.50
N PRO A 24 -8.85 -8.77 31.18
CA PRO A 24 -7.49 -8.26 31.09
C PRO A 24 -7.06 -8.31 29.62
N ARG A 25 -6.73 -7.17 29.03
CA ARG A 25 -6.15 -7.10 27.67
C ARG A 25 -4.83 -7.85 27.70
N ASP A 26 -4.74 -8.94 26.94
CA ASP A 26 -3.50 -9.69 26.78
C ASP A 26 -2.49 -8.77 26.06
N ALA A 27 -1.54 -8.22 26.82
CA ALA A 27 -0.58 -7.20 26.40
C ALA A 27 0.52 -7.75 25.45
N ARG A 28 0.18 -8.72 24.59
CA ARG A 28 1.15 -9.47 23.77
C ARG A 28 0.80 -9.53 22.28
N SER A 29 -0.18 -8.76 21.80
CA SER A 29 -0.39 -8.68 20.35
C SER A 29 0.65 -7.76 19.72
N THR A 30 1.69 -8.36 19.14
CA THR A 30 2.84 -7.63 18.57
C THR A 30 2.52 -6.93 17.25
N GLN A 31 1.43 -7.31 16.56
CA GLN A 31 0.99 -6.66 15.32
C GLN A 31 -0.53 -6.76 15.19
N HIS A 32 -1.18 -5.65 14.83
CA HIS A 32 -2.58 -5.65 14.40
C HIS A 32 -2.62 -5.60 12.87
N VAL A 33 -2.44 -6.76 12.25
CA VAL A 33 -2.57 -6.98 10.80
C VAL A 33 -4.04 -7.24 10.50
N PRO A 34 -4.58 -6.85 9.33
CA PRO A 34 -5.93 -7.25 8.93
C PRO A 34 -6.11 -8.77 9.05
N GLU A 35 -7.32 -9.20 9.43
CA GLU A 35 -7.66 -10.62 9.54
C GLU A 35 -7.45 -11.37 8.21
N VAL A 36 -7.50 -10.65 7.08
CA VAL A 36 -7.27 -11.16 5.73
C VAL A 36 -6.05 -10.47 5.10
N LYS A 37 -5.03 -11.26 4.73
CA LYS A 37 -3.84 -10.76 4.04
C LYS A 37 -4.14 -10.46 2.57
N ASN A 38 -3.50 -9.43 2.03
CA ASN A 38 -3.54 -9.16 0.60
C ASN A 38 -2.88 -10.32 -0.17
N ARG A 39 -3.60 -10.83 -1.17
CA ARG A 39 -3.13 -11.91 -2.04
C ARG A 39 -2.27 -11.32 -3.15
N ILE A 40 -1.00 -11.71 -3.23
CA ILE A 40 -0.08 -11.17 -4.22
C ILE A 40 0.42 -12.27 -5.17
N PHE A 41 0.67 -11.88 -6.42
CA PHE A 41 1.30 -12.72 -7.42
C PHE A 41 2.42 -11.92 -8.08
N VAL A 42 3.67 -12.35 -7.92
CA VAL A 42 4.83 -11.59 -8.41
C VAL A 42 5.26 -12.17 -9.76
N LEU A 43 5.35 -11.28 -10.75
CA LEU A 43 5.95 -11.53 -12.07
C LEU A 43 7.25 -10.74 -12.15
N THR A 44 8.38 -11.43 -12.15
CA THR A 44 9.73 -10.85 -12.03
C THR A 44 10.67 -11.34 -13.12
N ASP A 45 11.44 -10.45 -13.73
CA ASP A 45 12.52 -10.78 -14.66
C ASP A 45 13.87 -10.93 -13.95
N ILE A 46 13.82 -11.45 -12.72
CA ILE A 46 14.97 -11.74 -11.86
C ILE A 46 16.16 -12.32 -12.62
N GLY A 47 17.32 -11.74 -12.34
CA GLY A 47 18.59 -12.07 -12.99
C GLY A 47 18.94 -11.20 -14.18
N ASN A 48 18.05 -10.28 -14.58
CA ASN A 48 18.42 -9.13 -15.39
C ASN A 48 19.36 -8.18 -14.62
N GLU A 49 18.86 -7.65 -13.51
CA GLU A 49 19.50 -6.68 -12.64
C GLU A 49 19.48 -7.16 -11.17
N PRO A 50 20.31 -6.57 -10.30
CA PRO A 50 20.36 -6.97 -8.89
C PRO A 50 19.07 -6.69 -8.10
N ASP A 51 18.24 -5.76 -8.56
CA ASP A 51 17.13 -5.17 -7.80
C ASP A 51 15.92 -6.10 -7.61
N ASP A 52 15.59 -6.98 -8.56
CA ASP A 52 14.58 -8.02 -8.33
C ASP A 52 14.97 -8.95 -7.16
N SER A 53 16.27 -9.28 -7.05
CA SER A 53 16.78 -10.12 -5.95
C SER A 53 16.69 -9.38 -4.62
N MET A 54 17.01 -8.08 -4.62
CA MET A 54 16.85 -7.22 -3.45
C MET A 54 15.38 -7.13 -3.01
N SER A 55 14.46 -6.87 -3.96
CA SER A 55 13.02 -6.78 -3.73
C SER A 55 12.44 -8.10 -3.24
N LEU A 56 12.95 -9.24 -3.72
CA LEU A 56 12.55 -10.56 -3.23
C LEU A 56 13.00 -10.80 -1.78
N VAL A 57 14.21 -10.37 -1.40
CA VAL A 57 14.66 -10.42 0.00
C VAL A 57 13.73 -9.58 0.89
N ARG A 58 13.38 -8.35 0.47
CA ARG A 58 12.41 -7.52 1.19
C ARG A 58 11.05 -8.19 1.32
N LEU A 59 10.54 -8.78 0.24
CA LEU A 59 9.29 -9.52 0.26
C LEU A 59 9.31 -10.63 1.31
N LEU A 60 10.39 -11.41 1.38
CA LEU A 60 10.47 -12.55 2.28
C LEU A 60 10.49 -12.16 3.76
N VAL A 61 11.15 -11.06 4.14
CA VAL A 61 11.09 -10.56 5.53
C VAL A 61 9.79 -9.83 5.86
N HIS A 62 8.97 -9.49 4.86
CA HIS A 62 7.61 -8.98 5.02
C HIS A 62 6.53 -10.03 4.70
N SER A 63 6.90 -11.28 4.39
CA SER A 63 5.97 -12.28 3.85
C SER A 63 4.87 -12.69 4.84
N ASN A 64 5.04 -12.36 6.13
CA ASN A 64 3.99 -12.49 7.13
C ASN A 64 2.81 -11.52 6.90
N LEU A 65 2.97 -10.48 6.08
CA LEU A 65 1.93 -9.50 5.73
C LEU A 65 1.17 -9.84 4.44
N TYR A 66 1.65 -10.82 3.69
CA TYR A 66 1.09 -11.20 2.39
C TYR A 66 0.59 -12.63 2.37
N GLN A 67 -0.39 -12.88 1.51
CA GLN A 67 -0.67 -14.22 1.00
C GLN A 67 -0.01 -14.32 -0.38
N ILE A 68 1.18 -14.88 -0.44
CA ILE A 68 1.90 -15.11 -1.71
C ILE A 68 1.20 -16.25 -2.44
N GLU A 69 0.72 -15.99 -3.66
CA GLU A 69 0.04 -16.97 -4.52
C GLU A 69 0.92 -17.42 -5.70
N GLY A 70 1.98 -16.67 -6.01
CA GLY A 70 2.93 -17.02 -7.06
C GLY A 70 4.18 -16.14 -7.05
N LEU A 71 5.31 -16.75 -7.40
CA LEU A 71 6.61 -16.14 -7.65
C LEU A 71 7.09 -16.65 -9.01
N VAL A 72 6.81 -15.92 -10.08
CA VAL A 72 7.01 -16.41 -11.45
C VAL A 72 8.09 -15.61 -12.14
N ALA A 73 9.13 -16.30 -12.59
CA ALA A 73 10.17 -15.72 -13.43
C ALA A 73 9.63 -15.48 -14.85
N ILE A 74 9.80 -14.29 -15.38
CA ILE A 74 9.29 -13.83 -16.67
C ILE A 74 10.41 -13.17 -17.49
N THR A 75 10.06 -12.70 -18.70
CA THR A 75 10.93 -11.85 -19.52
C THR A 75 10.52 -10.39 -19.43
N SER A 76 11.42 -9.48 -19.79
CA SER A 76 11.17 -8.05 -19.97
C SER A 76 11.94 -7.53 -21.18
N PHE A 77 11.94 -6.21 -21.41
CA PHE A 77 12.86 -5.59 -22.36
C PHE A 77 14.34 -5.87 -22.04
N TRP A 78 14.67 -5.96 -20.74
CA TRP A 78 16.04 -6.11 -20.26
C TRP A 78 16.48 -7.59 -20.19
N LEU A 79 15.54 -8.51 -19.95
CA LEU A 79 15.74 -9.97 -20.08
C LEU A 79 14.77 -10.60 -21.10
N PRO A 80 14.96 -10.39 -22.42
CA PRO A 80 13.93 -10.69 -23.42
C PRO A 80 13.77 -12.16 -23.81
N ASN A 81 14.74 -13.02 -23.47
CA ASN A 81 14.84 -14.38 -24.04
C ASN A 81 15.14 -15.48 -23.01
N ALA A 82 14.98 -15.21 -21.72
CA ALA A 82 15.26 -16.17 -20.65
C ALA A 82 14.37 -15.95 -19.43
N THR A 83 14.17 -17.00 -18.64
CA THR A 83 13.56 -16.94 -17.31
C THR A 83 14.47 -17.70 -16.34
N LEU A 84 14.62 -17.19 -15.11
CA LEU A 84 15.59 -17.71 -14.13
C LEU A 84 14.92 -18.07 -12.78
N PRO A 85 13.94 -18.99 -12.75
CA PRO A 85 13.26 -19.37 -11.51
C PRO A 85 14.19 -20.00 -10.46
N ASN A 86 15.35 -20.51 -10.85
CA ASN A 86 16.37 -21.03 -9.93
C ASN A 86 16.89 -19.93 -9.00
N MET A 87 16.97 -18.67 -9.44
CA MET A 87 17.37 -17.57 -8.55
C MET A 87 16.33 -17.33 -7.44
N ILE A 88 15.04 -17.48 -7.77
CA ILE A 88 13.96 -17.41 -6.77
C ILE A 88 14.12 -18.57 -5.77
N HIS A 89 14.38 -19.79 -6.26
CA HIS A 89 14.65 -20.94 -5.38
C HIS A 89 15.82 -20.69 -4.43
N ASP A 90 16.94 -20.18 -4.94
CA ASP A 90 18.15 -19.93 -4.15
C ASP A 90 17.93 -18.91 -3.02
N ILE A 91 17.09 -17.90 -3.25
CA ILE A 91 16.74 -16.88 -2.25
C ILE A 91 15.74 -17.45 -1.23
N VAL A 92 14.74 -18.23 -1.69
CA VAL A 92 13.80 -18.93 -0.81
C VAL A 92 14.49 -19.95 0.09
N ASP A 93 15.56 -20.60 -0.39
CA ASP A 93 16.39 -21.50 0.42
C ASP A 93 17.12 -20.75 1.54
N ALA A 94 17.69 -19.57 1.26
CA ALA A 94 18.31 -18.73 2.28
C ALA A 94 17.28 -18.23 3.31
N TYR A 95 16.06 -17.90 2.86
CA TYR A 95 14.95 -17.58 3.76
C TYR A 95 14.61 -18.74 4.69
N GLY A 96 14.65 -19.99 4.20
CA GLY A 96 14.43 -21.17 5.01
C GLY A 96 15.35 -21.30 6.21
N ALA A 97 16.59 -20.81 6.10
CA ALA A 97 17.55 -20.80 7.20
C ALA A 97 17.19 -19.80 8.33
N VAL A 98 16.39 -18.77 8.03
CA VAL A 98 16.04 -17.69 8.98
C VAL A 98 14.55 -17.62 9.32
N GLN A 99 13.71 -18.45 8.70
CA GLN A 99 12.25 -18.44 8.85
C GLN A 99 11.80 -18.59 10.31
N SER A 100 12.47 -19.44 11.09
CA SER A 100 12.14 -19.68 12.49
C SER A 100 12.42 -18.46 13.39
N ASN A 101 13.52 -17.74 13.13
CA ASN A 101 13.81 -16.48 13.80
C ASN A 101 12.72 -15.45 13.45
N LEU A 102 12.44 -15.23 12.16
CA LEU A 102 11.37 -14.33 11.71
C LEU A 102 10.02 -14.65 12.37
N GLN A 103 9.65 -15.93 12.42
CA GLN A 103 8.39 -16.36 13.03
C GLN A 103 8.30 -16.04 14.53
N SER A 104 9.42 -16.04 15.25
CA SER A 104 9.42 -15.68 16.67
C SER A 104 9.11 -14.20 16.93
N HIS A 105 9.33 -13.33 15.95
CA HIS A 105 9.08 -11.88 16.02
C HIS A 105 7.63 -11.48 15.61
N SER A 106 6.83 -12.41 15.12
CA SER A 106 5.49 -12.11 14.63
C SER A 106 4.43 -13.04 15.18
N ASN A 107 3.28 -12.47 15.52
CA ASN A 107 2.05 -13.19 15.83
C ASN A 107 1.31 -13.69 14.57
N THR A 108 1.71 -13.24 13.37
CA THR A 108 1.18 -13.76 12.11
C THR A 108 2.15 -14.78 11.50
N SER A 109 1.62 -15.64 10.64
CA SER A 109 2.42 -16.71 10.05
C SER A 109 3.28 -16.21 8.91
N PHE A 110 4.57 -16.48 9.00
CA PHE A 110 5.49 -16.49 7.87
C PHE A 110 5.28 -17.78 7.06
N PRO A 111 5.25 -17.73 5.71
CA PRO A 111 5.02 -18.90 4.88
C PRO A 111 6.13 -19.94 5.04
N LYS A 112 5.78 -21.22 4.87
CA LYS A 112 6.78 -22.30 4.87
C LYS A 112 7.55 -22.30 3.55
N VAL A 113 8.80 -22.79 3.61
CA VAL A 113 9.67 -22.92 2.43
C VAL A 113 9.01 -23.78 1.34
N ASP A 114 8.45 -24.93 1.71
CA ASP A 114 7.81 -25.83 0.74
C ASP A 114 6.58 -25.19 0.08
N ASP A 115 5.80 -24.42 0.85
CA ASP A 115 4.66 -23.67 0.32
C ASP A 115 5.12 -22.62 -0.70
N LEU A 116 6.18 -21.87 -0.38
CA LEU A 116 6.79 -20.89 -1.30
C LEU A 116 7.32 -21.58 -2.56
N LYS A 117 8.09 -22.67 -2.42
CA LYS A 117 8.67 -23.41 -3.55
C LYS A 117 7.60 -23.98 -4.48
N SER A 118 6.48 -24.45 -3.93
CA SER A 118 5.34 -24.91 -4.74
C SER A 118 4.68 -23.81 -5.59
N LYS A 119 4.95 -22.55 -5.22
CA LYS A 119 4.45 -21.35 -5.89
C LYS A 119 5.50 -20.67 -6.78
N ILE A 120 6.64 -21.32 -7.02
CA ILE A 120 7.64 -20.86 -7.99
C ILE A 120 7.32 -21.43 -9.37
N GLY A 121 7.28 -20.57 -10.38
CA GLY A 121 6.98 -20.96 -11.76
C GLY A 121 7.77 -20.16 -12.79
N THR A 122 7.55 -20.47 -14.07
CA THR A 122 8.08 -19.71 -15.19
C THR A 122 6.95 -19.23 -16.10
N GLY A 123 7.06 -17.98 -16.53
CA GLY A 123 6.29 -17.43 -17.63
C GLY A 123 6.85 -17.84 -18.99
N PRO A 124 6.32 -17.27 -20.08
CA PRO A 124 6.90 -17.41 -21.41
C PRO A 124 8.34 -16.90 -21.44
N SER A 125 9.24 -17.66 -22.06
CA SER A 125 10.67 -17.31 -22.22
C SER A 125 10.95 -16.44 -23.44
N VAL A 126 9.93 -15.75 -23.95
CA VAL A 126 10.01 -14.84 -25.09
C VAL A 126 9.41 -13.48 -24.75
N TYR A 127 10.01 -12.44 -25.31
CA TYR A 127 9.62 -11.05 -25.07
C TYR A 127 8.16 -10.77 -25.43
N GLY A 128 7.41 -10.28 -24.45
CA GLY A 128 6.15 -9.59 -24.63
C GLY A 128 5.15 -10.32 -25.55
N MET A 129 4.68 -9.63 -26.58
CA MET A 129 3.63 -10.09 -27.51
C MET A 129 4.05 -11.31 -28.33
N GLN A 130 5.35 -11.67 -28.38
CA GLN A 130 5.77 -12.93 -28.99
C GLN A 130 5.12 -14.14 -28.28
N ALA A 131 4.90 -14.05 -26.97
CA ALA A 131 4.22 -15.10 -26.21
C ALA A 131 2.81 -15.34 -26.76
N LEU A 132 2.04 -14.27 -27.02
CA LEU A 132 0.68 -14.40 -27.54
C LEU A 132 0.65 -14.93 -28.98
N ARG A 133 1.63 -14.55 -29.81
CA ARG A 133 1.77 -15.11 -31.17
C ARG A 133 2.05 -16.61 -31.14
N GLN A 134 2.86 -17.09 -30.19
CA GLN A 134 3.09 -18.53 -30.02
C GLN A 134 1.81 -19.26 -29.60
N LEU A 135 1.02 -18.67 -28.68
CA LEU A 135 -0.29 -19.22 -28.30
C LEU A 135 -1.25 -19.28 -29.50
N GLU A 136 -1.28 -18.26 -30.36
CA GLU A 136 -2.06 -18.26 -31.61
C GLU A 136 -1.61 -19.36 -32.58
N GLN A 137 -0.34 -19.75 -32.54
CA GLN A 137 0.22 -20.85 -33.33
C GLN A 137 0.01 -22.24 -32.68
N GLY A 138 -0.70 -22.30 -31.55
CA GLY A 138 -1.02 -23.55 -30.86
C GLY A 138 0.01 -23.97 -29.80
N ALA A 139 0.87 -23.07 -29.35
CA ALA A 139 1.70 -23.34 -28.18
C ALA A 139 0.84 -23.48 -26.91
N ASN A 140 1.31 -24.30 -25.97
CA ASN A 140 0.69 -24.41 -24.65
C ASN A 140 1.06 -23.21 -23.77
N ILE A 141 0.17 -22.84 -22.86
CA ILE A 141 0.51 -21.89 -21.79
C ILE A 141 1.58 -22.47 -20.85
N THR A 142 2.36 -21.57 -20.26
CA THR A 142 3.41 -21.95 -19.30
C THR A 142 2.83 -22.31 -17.92
N ASN A 143 3.62 -22.95 -17.06
CA ASN A 143 3.16 -23.27 -15.71
C ASN A 143 2.86 -22.00 -14.89
N GLY A 144 3.65 -20.93 -15.04
CA GLY A 144 3.40 -19.64 -14.40
C GLY A 144 2.08 -19.01 -14.86
N THR A 145 1.76 -19.09 -16.16
CA THR A 145 0.45 -18.67 -16.68
C THR A 145 -0.69 -19.47 -16.07
N GLN A 146 -0.55 -20.80 -16.00
CA GLN A 146 -1.58 -21.66 -15.39
C GLN A 146 -1.75 -21.39 -13.91
N MET A 147 -0.65 -21.16 -13.17
CA MET A 147 -0.67 -20.81 -11.75
C MET A 147 -1.42 -19.50 -11.52
N LEU A 148 -1.20 -18.48 -12.36
CA LEU A 148 -1.92 -17.21 -12.27
C LEU A 148 -3.43 -17.39 -12.49
N ILE A 149 -3.83 -18.14 -13.52
CA ILE A 149 -5.25 -18.44 -13.76
C ILE A 149 -5.87 -19.15 -12.55
N ASN A 150 -5.19 -20.18 -12.03
CA ASN A 150 -5.66 -20.94 -10.87
C ASN A 150 -5.78 -20.07 -9.62
N ALA A 151 -4.80 -19.19 -9.38
CA ALA A 151 -4.83 -18.27 -8.25
C ALA A 151 -6.03 -17.32 -8.35
N VAL A 152 -6.31 -16.74 -9.52
CA VAL A 152 -7.49 -15.89 -9.70
C VAL A 152 -8.78 -16.68 -9.46
N ASP A 153 -8.88 -17.91 -9.93
CA ASP A 153 -10.09 -18.73 -9.78
C ASP A 153 -10.33 -19.23 -8.35
N ALA A 154 -9.26 -19.46 -7.59
CA ALA A 154 -9.33 -20.07 -6.26
C ALA A 154 -10.02 -19.21 -5.18
N SER A 155 -10.25 -17.91 -5.41
CA SER A 155 -10.84 -17.02 -4.42
C SER A 155 -11.62 -15.87 -5.06
N PRO A 156 -12.73 -15.42 -4.43
CA PRO A 156 -13.45 -14.21 -4.85
C PRO A 156 -12.70 -12.92 -4.49
N SER A 157 -11.74 -12.98 -3.57
CA SER A 157 -10.97 -11.82 -3.14
C SER A 157 -10.01 -11.34 -4.22
N PRO A 158 -9.72 -10.02 -4.26
CA PRO A 158 -8.67 -9.43 -5.08
C PRO A 158 -7.38 -10.25 -5.16
N LEU A 159 -6.81 -10.38 -6.36
CA LEU A 159 -5.42 -10.80 -6.56
C LEU A 159 -4.61 -9.62 -7.11
N TYR A 160 -3.59 -9.21 -6.36
CA TYR A 160 -2.69 -8.12 -6.71
C TYR A 160 -1.47 -8.68 -7.46
N VAL A 161 -1.41 -8.45 -8.76
CA VAL A 161 -0.34 -8.91 -9.64
C VAL A 161 0.73 -7.82 -9.71
N GLN A 162 1.91 -8.11 -9.18
CA GLN A 162 3.07 -7.22 -9.21
C GLN A 162 3.87 -7.52 -10.48
N LEU A 163 4.07 -6.51 -11.33
CA LEU A 163 4.83 -6.64 -12.58
C LEU A 163 6.16 -5.89 -12.40
N TRP A 164 7.19 -6.64 -12.04
CA TRP A 164 8.55 -6.13 -11.83
C TRP A 164 9.32 -6.01 -13.15
N GLY A 165 8.97 -6.87 -14.12
CA GLY A 165 9.46 -6.80 -15.50
C GLY A 165 8.34 -6.61 -16.52
N GLY A 166 8.28 -7.52 -17.48
CA GLY A 166 7.20 -7.57 -18.48
C GLY A 166 5.83 -8.00 -17.91
N ALA A 167 4.80 -7.94 -18.74
CA ALA A 167 3.45 -8.39 -18.39
C ALA A 167 3.01 -9.63 -19.19
N ASN A 168 3.93 -10.27 -19.91
CA ASN A 168 3.61 -11.33 -20.87
C ASN A 168 2.86 -12.53 -20.27
N THR A 169 3.09 -12.84 -19.00
CA THR A 169 2.42 -13.94 -18.29
C THR A 169 0.97 -13.59 -17.94
N LEU A 170 0.74 -12.35 -17.48
CA LEU A 170 -0.61 -11.82 -17.25
C LEU A 170 -1.38 -11.70 -18.58
N ALA A 171 -0.73 -11.19 -19.63
CA ALA A 171 -1.31 -11.11 -20.95
C ALA A 171 -1.68 -12.49 -21.49
N SER A 172 -0.83 -13.50 -21.28
CA SER A 172 -1.09 -14.89 -21.67
C SER A 172 -2.29 -15.49 -20.93
N ALA A 173 -2.43 -15.19 -19.63
CA ALA A 173 -3.59 -15.61 -18.83
C ALA A 173 -4.89 -14.97 -19.35
N LEU A 174 -4.88 -13.66 -19.57
CA LEU A 174 -6.02 -12.91 -20.09
C LEU A 174 -6.41 -13.37 -21.52
N TRP A 175 -5.41 -13.57 -22.39
CA TRP A 175 -5.60 -14.10 -23.74
C TRP A 175 -6.29 -15.46 -23.73
N THR A 176 -5.86 -16.35 -22.81
CA THR A 176 -6.38 -17.71 -22.67
C THR A 176 -7.81 -17.70 -22.15
N VAL A 177 -8.06 -16.98 -21.06
CA VAL A 177 -9.39 -16.87 -20.45
C VAL A 177 -10.39 -16.27 -21.44
N ASN A 178 -10.02 -15.20 -22.15
CA ASN A 178 -10.89 -14.56 -23.16
C ASN A 178 -11.29 -15.51 -24.31
N ARG A 179 -10.45 -16.48 -24.66
CA ARG A 179 -10.73 -17.45 -25.76
C ARG A 179 -11.42 -18.72 -25.32
N THR A 180 -11.32 -19.06 -24.04
CA THR A 180 -11.77 -20.36 -23.52
C THR A 180 -13.00 -20.26 -22.63
N ARG A 181 -13.35 -19.05 -22.16
CA ARG A 181 -14.50 -18.81 -21.28
C ARG A 181 -15.53 -17.89 -21.92
N SER A 182 -16.73 -17.87 -21.36
CA SER A 182 -17.77 -16.90 -21.73
C SER A 182 -17.41 -15.47 -21.32
N ALA A 183 -18.10 -14.49 -21.90
CA ALA A 183 -17.89 -13.07 -21.58
C ALA A 183 -18.11 -12.75 -20.08
N SER A 184 -19.11 -13.36 -19.44
CA SER A 184 -19.40 -13.16 -18.01
C SER A 184 -18.33 -13.77 -17.11
N GLU A 185 -17.78 -14.92 -17.50
CA GLU A 185 -16.66 -15.54 -16.77
C GLU A 185 -15.37 -14.73 -16.93
N LEU A 186 -15.13 -14.15 -18.11
CA LEU A 186 -14.02 -13.22 -18.32
C LEU A 186 -14.16 -11.97 -17.46
N GLU A 187 -15.34 -11.35 -17.42
CA GLU A 187 -15.63 -10.18 -16.58
C GLU A 187 -15.44 -10.49 -15.09
N THR A 188 -15.91 -11.67 -14.65
CA THR A 188 -15.66 -12.16 -13.29
C THR A 188 -14.17 -12.37 -13.03
N PHE A 189 -13.42 -12.88 -14.01
CA PHE A 189 -11.98 -13.07 -13.89
C PHE A 189 -11.22 -11.74 -13.79
N THR A 190 -11.51 -10.77 -14.67
CA THR A 190 -10.82 -9.48 -14.70
C THR A 190 -11.19 -8.57 -13.53
N SER A 191 -12.43 -8.63 -13.03
CA SER A 191 -12.84 -7.87 -11.83
C SER A 191 -12.13 -8.30 -10.54
N LYS A 192 -11.52 -9.50 -10.52
CA LYS A 192 -10.68 -9.99 -9.42
C LYS A 192 -9.22 -9.54 -9.52
N LEU A 193 -8.76 -9.06 -10.67
CA LEU A 193 -7.36 -8.69 -10.90
C LEU A 193 -7.09 -7.20 -10.59
N ARG A 194 -5.97 -6.94 -9.92
CA ARG A 194 -5.36 -5.62 -9.78
C ARG A 194 -3.90 -5.74 -10.18
N ALA A 195 -3.48 -5.05 -11.23
CA ALA A 195 -2.08 -5.04 -11.65
C ALA A 195 -1.40 -3.76 -11.15
N TYR A 196 -0.16 -3.90 -10.67
CA TYR A 196 0.76 -2.80 -10.43
C TYR A 196 2.01 -3.08 -11.26
N ALA A 197 2.26 -2.23 -12.26
CA ALA A 197 3.44 -2.31 -13.12
C ALA A 197 4.50 -1.27 -12.76
N ILE A 198 5.74 -1.73 -12.59
CA ILE A 198 6.93 -0.90 -12.44
C ILE A 198 7.32 -0.42 -13.84
N SER A 199 6.55 0.57 -14.29
CA SER A 199 6.41 0.95 -15.70
C SER A 199 5.95 -0.23 -16.59
N ASP A 200 5.61 0.06 -17.85
CA ASP A 200 5.37 -1.00 -18.84
C ASP A 200 6.73 -1.39 -19.48
N GLN A 201 7.32 -2.53 -19.06
CA GLN A 201 8.64 -2.96 -19.54
C GLN A 201 8.60 -3.98 -20.69
N ASP A 202 7.42 -4.24 -21.25
CA ASP A 202 7.26 -4.91 -22.54
C ASP A 202 6.04 -4.35 -23.30
N ASP A 203 5.81 -4.87 -24.51
CA ASP A 203 4.68 -4.45 -25.35
C ASP A 203 3.32 -5.08 -24.94
N THR A 204 3.29 -5.91 -23.90
CA THR A 204 2.05 -6.53 -23.41
C THR A 204 1.32 -5.70 -22.36
N GLY A 205 2.03 -4.87 -21.58
CA GLY A 205 1.39 -3.91 -20.66
C GLY A 205 0.41 -2.97 -21.38
N PRO A 206 0.83 -2.24 -22.44
CA PRO A 206 -0.07 -1.43 -23.25
C PRO A 206 -1.18 -2.24 -23.93
N TRP A 207 -0.89 -3.49 -24.35
CA TRP A 207 -1.90 -4.39 -24.91
C TRP A 207 -2.98 -4.73 -23.88
N ILE A 208 -2.61 -5.08 -22.64
CA ILE A 208 -3.56 -5.37 -21.56
C ILE A 208 -4.48 -4.17 -21.33
N ARG A 209 -3.90 -2.98 -21.14
CA ARG A 209 -4.65 -1.75 -20.84
C ARG A 209 -5.65 -1.41 -21.95
N ARG A 210 -5.29 -1.67 -23.21
CA ARG A 210 -6.17 -1.46 -24.37
C ARG A 210 -7.30 -2.49 -24.47
N ASN A 211 -7.03 -3.75 -24.15
CA ASN A 211 -7.99 -4.85 -24.38
C ASN A 211 -8.85 -5.19 -23.15
N PHE A 212 -8.41 -4.81 -21.94
CA PHE A 212 -9.11 -5.06 -20.68
C PHE A 212 -9.17 -3.79 -19.82
N PRO A 213 -9.74 -2.68 -20.32
CA PRO A 213 -9.68 -1.37 -19.67
C PRO A 213 -10.35 -1.35 -18.28
N SER A 214 -11.35 -2.21 -18.05
CA SER A 214 -12.04 -2.36 -16.75
C SER A 214 -11.25 -3.12 -15.69
N MET A 215 -10.19 -3.84 -16.07
CA MET A 215 -9.28 -4.46 -15.11
C MET A 215 -8.43 -3.38 -14.45
N ARG A 216 -8.31 -3.40 -13.12
CA ARG A 216 -7.51 -2.40 -12.41
C ARG A 216 -6.04 -2.51 -12.79
N TYR A 217 -5.44 -1.43 -13.27
CA TYR A 217 -4.04 -1.40 -13.71
C TYR A 217 -3.37 -0.07 -13.35
N ILE A 218 -2.40 -0.13 -12.44
CA ILE A 218 -1.50 0.96 -12.07
C ILE A 218 -0.22 0.82 -12.89
N ALA A 219 0.25 1.91 -13.49
CA ALA A 219 1.59 1.97 -14.06
C ALA A 219 2.13 3.39 -14.13
N SER A 220 3.43 3.54 -13.91
CA SER A 220 4.16 4.74 -14.31
C SER A 220 4.25 4.78 -15.83
N ARG A 221 3.50 5.69 -16.46
CA ARG A 221 3.39 5.82 -17.91
C ARG A 221 4.26 6.96 -18.40
N HIS A 222 5.20 6.64 -19.28
CA HIS A 222 6.10 7.60 -19.88
C HIS A 222 6.49 7.10 -21.28
N GLY A 223 7.22 7.92 -22.05
CA GLY A 223 7.86 7.42 -23.27
C GLY A 223 8.73 6.20 -22.93
N PHE A 224 8.79 5.19 -23.80
CA PHE A 224 9.50 3.96 -23.50
C PHE A 224 10.96 4.24 -23.03
N ASN A 225 11.39 3.57 -21.95
CA ASN A 225 12.68 3.80 -21.26
C ASN A 225 12.92 5.22 -20.67
N GLN A 226 11.91 6.08 -20.60
CA GLN A 226 12.01 7.37 -19.89
C GLN A 226 11.74 7.19 -18.38
N TYR A 227 12.44 6.25 -17.73
CA TYR A 227 12.23 5.95 -16.31
C TYR A 227 12.44 7.12 -15.34
N PRO A 228 13.34 8.11 -15.55
CA PRO A 228 13.54 9.20 -14.61
C PRO A 228 12.31 10.07 -14.28
N VAL A 229 11.19 9.88 -14.97
CA VAL A 229 9.91 10.53 -14.67
C VAL A 229 8.88 9.57 -14.05
N ALA A 230 9.29 8.38 -13.61
CA ALA A 230 8.42 7.38 -13.02
C ALA A 230 8.44 7.45 -11.48
N ALA A 231 7.27 7.34 -10.84
CA ALA A 231 7.13 7.49 -9.39
C ALA A 231 8.03 6.54 -8.60
N TRP A 232 8.20 5.30 -9.08
CA TRP A 232 8.99 4.25 -8.42
C TRP A 232 10.49 4.59 -8.31
N ILE A 233 11.01 5.52 -9.13
CA ILE A 233 12.39 6.06 -8.98
C ILE A 233 12.57 6.73 -7.61
N GLY A 234 11.47 7.23 -7.03
CA GLY A 234 11.42 7.70 -5.66
C GLY A 234 11.80 6.64 -4.61
N MET A 235 11.94 5.35 -4.95
CA MET A 235 12.42 4.32 -4.04
C MET A 235 13.83 4.62 -3.50
N SER A 236 14.78 4.95 -4.38
CA SER A 236 16.19 5.03 -3.99
C SER A 236 17.08 5.92 -4.86
N SER A 237 16.53 6.57 -5.90
CA SER A 237 17.34 7.42 -6.76
C SER A 237 17.86 8.64 -6.00
N THR A 238 19.13 8.96 -6.26
CA THR A 238 19.83 10.14 -5.75
C THR A 238 19.82 11.30 -6.75
N SER A 239 19.37 11.05 -7.98
CA SER A 239 19.44 12.01 -9.10
C SER A 239 18.14 12.76 -9.34
N VAL A 240 17.01 12.22 -8.85
CA VAL A 240 15.72 12.92 -8.84
C VAL A 240 15.52 13.59 -7.49
N ASP A 241 14.92 14.78 -7.50
CA ASP A 241 14.64 15.58 -6.30
C ASP A 241 15.87 15.71 -5.38
N PRO A 242 17.03 16.19 -5.87
CA PRO A 242 18.24 16.29 -5.06
C PRO A 242 18.02 17.18 -3.83
N GLY A 243 18.27 16.63 -2.64
CA GLY A 243 17.98 17.28 -1.36
C GLY A 243 16.57 17.01 -0.80
N GLY A 244 15.73 16.29 -1.55
CA GLY A 244 14.44 15.78 -1.10
C GLY A 244 14.61 14.68 -0.04
N PRO A 245 14.88 13.43 -0.43
CA PRO A 245 15.08 12.32 0.49
C PRO A 245 16.47 12.30 1.14
N ASP A 246 16.59 11.55 2.24
CA ASP A 246 17.88 11.10 2.75
C ASP A 246 18.45 10.00 1.82
N ASN A 247 19.67 10.23 1.32
CA ASN A 247 20.37 9.31 0.45
C ASN A 247 21.33 8.38 1.22
N GLU A 248 21.60 8.63 2.51
CA GLU A 248 22.46 7.78 3.33
C GLU A 248 21.83 6.40 3.52
N ILE A 249 20.53 6.35 3.84
CA ILE A 249 19.73 5.13 4.07
C ILE A 249 19.48 4.26 2.83
N VAL A 250 19.98 4.71 1.67
CA VAL A 250 19.97 3.96 0.41
C VAL A 250 21.39 3.78 -0.16
N SER A 251 22.42 4.17 0.59
CA SER A 251 23.81 3.98 0.18
C SER A 251 24.26 2.53 0.32
N GLN A 252 25.23 2.11 -0.48
CA GLN A 252 25.83 0.78 -0.35
C GLN A 252 26.40 0.52 1.05
N THR A 253 27.04 1.52 1.67
CA THR A 253 27.56 1.41 3.04
C THR A 253 26.44 1.08 4.03
N TRP A 254 25.34 1.85 3.99
CA TRP A 254 24.21 1.62 4.87
C TRP A 254 23.56 0.25 4.62
N LEU A 255 23.42 -0.15 3.35
CA LEU A 255 22.92 -1.49 3.01
C LEU A 255 23.82 -2.60 3.56
N THR A 256 25.13 -2.48 3.44
CA THR A 256 26.08 -3.47 3.96
C THR A 256 25.94 -3.63 5.48
N GLU A 257 25.76 -2.52 6.20
CA GLU A 257 25.63 -2.53 7.66
C GLU A 257 24.27 -3.02 8.16
N ASN A 258 23.19 -2.72 7.43
CA ASN A 258 21.83 -2.88 7.96
C ASN A 258 21.01 -3.96 7.25
N ILE A 259 21.30 -4.23 5.98
CA ILE A 259 20.50 -5.11 5.12
C ILE A 259 21.26 -6.38 4.71
N GLN A 260 22.51 -6.27 4.25
CA GLN A 260 23.32 -7.40 3.78
C GLN A 260 23.92 -8.21 4.95
N VAL A 261 23.12 -8.45 5.99
CA VAL A 261 23.49 -9.12 7.23
C VAL A 261 22.83 -10.50 7.34
N GLY A 262 23.53 -11.45 7.98
CA GLY A 262 23.03 -12.81 8.18
C GLY A 262 22.94 -13.64 6.89
N GLU A 263 22.32 -14.82 6.96
CA GLU A 263 22.25 -15.75 5.81
C GLU A 263 21.39 -15.22 4.67
N LEU A 264 20.24 -14.60 4.97
CA LEU A 264 19.38 -14.03 3.95
C LEU A 264 19.99 -12.75 3.35
N GLY A 265 20.65 -11.91 4.15
CA GLY A 265 21.30 -10.69 3.65
C GLY A 265 22.40 -10.95 2.62
N LYS A 266 23.07 -12.12 2.65
CA LYS A 266 24.02 -12.54 1.59
C LYS A 266 23.38 -12.69 0.21
N LYS A 267 22.05 -12.81 0.16
CA LYS A 267 21.27 -12.87 -1.09
C LYS A 267 20.79 -11.49 -1.55
N TYR A 268 21.09 -10.43 -0.80
CA TYR A 268 20.88 -9.05 -1.19
C TYR A 268 22.17 -8.54 -1.86
N PRO A 269 22.25 -8.49 -3.20
CA PRO A 269 23.46 -8.10 -3.92
C PRO A 269 23.79 -6.61 -3.73
N ASP A 270 24.96 -6.19 -4.21
CA ASP A 270 25.35 -4.78 -4.25
C ASP A 270 24.56 -4.02 -5.32
N VAL A 271 24.38 -2.72 -5.11
CA VAL A 271 23.69 -1.84 -6.05
C VAL A 271 24.52 -1.62 -7.31
N ALA A 272 23.95 -1.93 -8.48
CA ALA A 272 24.55 -1.65 -9.78
C ALA A 272 23.92 -0.43 -10.49
N TYR A 273 22.59 -0.29 -10.40
CA TYR A 273 21.84 0.81 -11.03
C TYR A 273 20.96 1.51 -9.99
N LEU A 274 19.74 1.04 -9.78
CA LEU A 274 18.83 1.51 -8.74
C LEU A 274 18.66 0.40 -7.69
N MET A 275 18.53 0.78 -6.42
CA MET A 275 18.14 -0.18 -5.38
C MET A 275 16.63 -0.42 -5.44
N GLU A 276 16.25 -1.69 -5.57
CA GLU A 276 14.88 -2.18 -5.36
C GLU A 276 13.81 -1.44 -6.17
N GLY A 277 14.06 -1.21 -7.47
CA GLY A 277 13.12 -0.49 -8.34
C GLY A 277 11.69 -1.03 -8.27
N ASP A 278 11.54 -2.33 -7.98
CA ASP A 278 10.25 -3.00 -7.95
C ASP A 278 9.50 -2.97 -6.61
N SER A 279 10.23 -2.73 -5.53
CA SER A 279 9.67 -2.77 -4.17
C SER A 279 8.52 -1.81 -3.92
N PRO A 280 8.37 -0.64 -4.60
CA PRO A 280 7.16 0.16 -4.49
C PRO A 280 5.87 -0.64 -4.71
N SER A 281 5.85 -1.62 -5.61
CA SER A 281 4.69 -2.50 -5.84
C SER A 281 4.35 -3.35 -4.59
N LEU A 282 5.35 -3.79 -3.83
CA LEU A 282 5.16 -4.48 -2.55
C LEU A 282 4.71 -3.53 -1.44
N LEU A 283 5.44 -2.41 -1.30
CA LEU A 283 5.22 -1.40 -0.27
C LEU A 283 3.82 -0.80 -0.34
N TYR A 284 3.25 -0.72 -1.55
CA TYR A 284 1.87 -0.29 -1.80
C TYR A 284 0.82 -1.11 -1.02
N HIS A 285 1.12 -2.38 -0.76
CA HIS A 285 0.19 -3.34 -0.16
C HIS A 285 0.44 -3.62 1.33
N ILE A 286 1.44 -2.97 1.94
CA ILE A 286 1.72 -3.11 3.38
C ILE A 286 0.57 -2.46 4.17
N PRO A 287 -0.14 -3.20 5.05
CA PRO A 287 -1.22 -2.65 5.85
C PRO A 287 -0.68 -1.89 7.07
N ASN A 288 0.07 -0.80 6.83
CA ASN A 288 0.67 0.04 7.86
C ASN A 288 -0.28 1.15 8.36
N GLY A 289 -1.49 1.23 7.80
CA GLY A 289 -2.53 2.20 8.12
C GLY A 289 -2.42 3.56 7.41
N LEU A 290 -1.46 3.69 6.48
CA LEU A 290 -1.30 4.91 5.68
C LEU A 290 -2.22 4.91 4.47
N GLY A 291 -2.27 3.81 3.71
CA GLY A 291 -3.01 3.69 2.45
C GLY A 291 -3.92 2.47 2.43
N ASN A 292 -4.66 2.33 1.33
CA ASN A 292 -5.49 1.16 1.04
C ASN A 292 -5.33 0.82 -0.45
N PRO A 293 -4.96 -0.42 -0.84
CA PRO A 293 -4.74 -0.79 -2.24
C PRO A 293 -5.96 -0.67 -3.16
N GLU A 294 -7.17 -0.61 -2.59
CA GLU A 294 -8.39 -0.38 -3.36
C GLU A 294 -8.64 1.12 -3.64
N TYR A 295 -7.83 2.02 -3.07
CA TYR A 295 -7.91 3.48 -3.25
C TYR A 295 -6.53 4.07 -3.64
N PRO A 296 -6.10 3.90 -4.91
CA PRO A 296 -4.77 4.34 -5.37
C PRO A 296 -4.49 5.84 -5.16
N GLU A 297 -5.54 6.66 -5.14
CA GLU A 297 -5.46 8.10 -4.97
C GLU A 297 -5.12 8.53 -3.54
N TRP A 298 -5.22 7.64 -2.55
CA TRP A 298 -4.92 7.93 -1.14
C TRP A 298 -3.42 8.06 -0.87
N GLY A 299 -2.58 7.40 -1.65
CA GLY A 299 -1.15 7.31 -1.41
C GLY A 299 -0.78 6.29 -0.33
N SER A 300 0.38 5.68 -0.52
CA SER A 300 0.97 4.65 0.33
C SER A 300 2.50 4.75 0.28
N TRP A 301 3.22 3.85 0.95
CA TRP A 301 4.67 3.75 0.76
C TRP A 301 5.08 3.39 -0.66
N GLY A 302 4.19 2.75 -1.42
CA GLY A 302 4.40 2.43 -2.83
C GLY A 302 3.91 3.49 -3.81
N GLY A 303 3.73 4.74 -3.37
CA GLY A 303 3.31 5.84 -4.23
C GLY A 303 1.82 6.15 -4.18
N ARG A 304 1.43 7.15 -4.98
CA ARG A 304 0.05 7.63 -5.15
C ARG A 304 -0.28 7.72 -6.63
N TYR A 305 -1.48 7.28 -6.99
CA TYR A 305 -1.89 7.17 -8.39
C TYR A 305 -3.27 7.75 -8.60
N THR A 306 -3.47 8.43 -9.72
CA THR A 306 -4.76 9.01 -10.09
C THR A 306 -5.32 8.33 -11.34
N SER A 307 -6.63 8.42 -11.51
CA SER A 307 -7.32 7.86 -12.67
C SER A 307 -6.76 8.46 -13.97
N ASN A 308 -6.45 7.59 -14.92
CA ASN A 308 -5.88 7.88 -16.24
C ASN A 308 -6.47 6.88 -17.26
N PRO A 309 -7.79 6.97 -17.55
CA PRO A 309 -8.46 6.09 -18.51
C PRO A 309 -8.02 6.41 -19.94
N LEU A 310 -7.99 5.40 -20.81
CA LEU A 310 -7.56 5.57 -22.20
C LEU A 310 -8.59 6.31 -23.07
N ASP A 311 -9.89 6.05 -22.89
CA ASP A 311 -10.93 6.52 -23.83
C ASP A 311 -12.15 7.17 -23.14
N GLY A 312 -11.98 7.76 -21.96
CA GLY A 312 -13.08 8.39 -21.21
C GLY A 312 -14.18 7.42 -20.74
N ASP A 313 -13.92 6.11 -20.85
CA ASP A 313 -14.77 5.05 -20.35
C ASP A 313 -14.86 5.12 -18.82
N ALA A 314 -16.07 5.38 -18.31
CA ALA A 314 -16.33 5.46 -16.88
C ALA A 314 -16.06 4.13 -16.14
N ALA A 315 -16.02 3.00 -16.86
CA ALA A 315 -15.68 1.70 -16.30
C ALA A 315 -14.16 1.43 -16.28
N ALA A 316 -13.33 2.25 -16.94
CA ALA A 316 -11.90 2.02 -17.03
C ALA A 316 -11.19 2.28 -15.70
N GLN A 317 -10.55 1.25 -15.14
CA GLN A 317 -9.82 1.32 -13.87
C GLN A 317 -8.31 1.42 -14.10
N GLN A 318 -7.93 2.46 -14.83
CA GLN A 318 -6.57 2.69 -15.30
C GLN A 318 -5.96 3.84 -14.52
N TYR A 319 -4.77 3.65 -13.95
CA TYR A 319 -4.15 4.64 -13.08
C TYR A 319 -2.72 4.98 -13.54
N GLY A 320 -2.34 6.24 -13.33
CA GLY A 320 -1.00 6.75 -13.57
C GLY A 320 -0.49 7.56 -12.38
N ASP A 321 0.80 7.89 -12.40
CA ASP A 321 1.47 8.61 -11.32
C ASP A 321 0.72 9.89 -10.92
N ALA A 322 0.51 10.08 -9.63
CA ALA A 322 0.12 11.35 -9.05
C ALA A 322 1.36 12.04 -8.45
N VAL A 323 1.28 13.36 -8.27
CA VAL A 323 2.35 14.13 -7.61
C VAL A 323 2.01 14.40 -6.15
N ASP A 324 2.97 14.37 -5.26
CA ASP A 324 2.77 14.82 -3.87
C ASP A 324 3.66 16.00 -3.56
N MET A 325 3.18 16.86 -2.65
CA MET A 325 4.00 17.89 -2.06
C MET A 325 4.65 17.36 -0.77
N ALA A 326 5.98 17.43 -0.69
CA ALA A 326 6.76 17.02 0.47
C ALA A 326 7.94 17.97 0.68
N GLN A 327 8.30 18.21 1.94
CA GLN A 327 9.50 18.95 2.29
C GLN A 327 10.71 18.01 2.28
N GLY A 328 11.79 18.42 1.64
CA GLY A 328 13.04 17.69 1.63
C GLY A 328 13.89 17.89 2.88
N VAL A 329 14.93 17.08 3.04
CA VAL A 329 15.95 17.23 4.09
C VAL A 329 16.74 18.54 3.95
N ASN A 330 16.77 19.12 2.75
CA ASN A 330 17.32 20.45 2.48
C ASN A 330 16.39 21.61 2.91
N GLY A 331 15.18 21.30 3.38
CA GLY A 331 14.16 22.28 3.77
C GLY A 331 13.30 22.82 2.63
N GLU A 332 13.57 22.47 1.37
CA GLU A 332 12.81 22.91 0.20
C GLU A 332 11.54 22.07 0.01
N MET A 333 10.52 22.66 -0.62
CA MET A 333 9.30 21.95 -1.00
C MET A 333 9.42 21.38 -2.40
N PHE A 334 9.16 20.09 -2.55
CA PHE A 334 9.11 19.38 -3.81
C PHE A 334 7.66 19.04 -4.14
N LEU A 335 7.28 19.22 -5.41
CA LEU A 335 5.98 18.80 -5.95
C LEU A 335 6.23 17.90 -7.14
N THR A 336 6.35 16.59 -6.90
CA THR A 336 6.74 15.60 -7.91
C THR A 336 6.04 14.28 -7.66
N ASN A 337 6.02 13.40 -8.66
CA ASN A 337 5.56 12.03 -8.48
C ASN A 337 6.54 11.19 -7.67
N HIS A 338 7.84 11.47 -7.74
CA HIS A 338 8.85 10.82 -6.90
C HIS A 338 8.56 11.06 -5.41
N ALA A 339 8.12 12.27 -5.04
CA ALA A 339 7.76 12.62 -3.68
C ALA A 339 6.59 11.80 -3.11
N SER A 340 5.78 11.17 -3.97
CA SER A 340 4.74 10.23 -3.51
C SER A 340 5.32 8.94 -2.92
N VAL A 341 6.59 8.63 -3.23
CA VAL A 341 7.33 7.47 -2.71
C VAL A 341 8.41 7.92 -1.72
N TRP A 342 9.31 8.84 -2.12
CA TRP A 342 10.53 9.10 -1.36
C TRP A 342 10.27 9.74 0.01
N ARG A 343 9.14 10.43 0.18
CA ARG A 343 8.72 11.01 1.47
C ARG A 343 8.55 9.95 2.58
N TRP A 344 8.52 8.67 2.20
CA TRP A 344 8.38 7.53 3.09
C TRP A 344 9.67 6.71 3.26
N ARG A 345 10.78 7.09 2.62
CA ARG A 345 12.04 6.32 2.62
C ARG A 345 12.50 5.93 4.01
N ASP A 346 12.59 6.90 4.92
CA ASP A 346 12.92 6.63 6.33
C ASP A 346 12.08 5.50 6.90
N ALA A 347 10.75 5.55 6.72
CA ALA A 347 9.84 4.62 7.34
C ALA A 347 9.99 3.19 6.78
N PHE A 348 10.05 3.05 5.45
CA PHE A 348 10.17 1.71 4.84
C PHE A 348 11.59 1.14 4.87
N GLN A 349 12.64 1.99 4.87
CA GLN A 349 14.03 1.53 4.99
C GLN A 349 14.32 1.07 6.42
N HIS A 350 13.90 1.84 7.44
CA HIS A 350 14.09 1.41 8.82
C HIS A 350 13.26 0.18 9.18
N GLU A 351 12.04 0.02 8.65
CA GLU A 351 11.31 -1.24 8.85
C GLU A 351 12.03 -2.43 8.20
N PHE A 352 12.63 -2.24 7.02
CA PHE A 352 13.40 -3.30 6.39
C PHE A 352 14.65 -3.67 7.19
N ALA A 353 15.41 -2.69 7.68
CA ALA A 353 16.54 -2.94 8.57
C ALA A 353 16.11 -3.67 9.85
N ALA A 354 15.05 -3.22 10.52
CA ALA A 354 14.52 -3.87 11.71
C ALA A 354 14.15 -5.34 11.44
N ARG A 355 13.51 -5.63 10.30
CA ARG A 355 13.15 -7.00 9.90
C ARG A 355 14.34 -7.84 9.46
N MET A 356 15.40 -7.24 8.92
CA MET A 356 16.66 -7.94 8.71
C MET A 356 17.31 -8.33 10.04
N GLN A 357 17.21 -7.49 11.08
CA GLN A 357 17.66 -7.87 12.43
C GLN A 357 16.87 -9.07 12.99
N TRP A 358 15.57 -9.18 12.69
CA TRP A 358 14.76 -10.36 13.08
C TRP A 358 15.26 -11.67 12.46
N THR A 359 16.07 -11.62 11.39
CA THR A 359 16.66 -12.83 10.79
C THR A 359 17.84 -13.37 11.60
N LEU A 360 18.48 -12.53 12.42
CA LEU A 360 19.75 -12.83 13.06
C LEU A 360 19.60 -13.65 14.34
N SER A 361 18.48 -13.50 15.05
CA SER A 361 18.23 -14.17 16.33
C SER A 361 16.74 -14.25 16.61
N PRO A 362 16.27 -15.21 17.41
CA PRO A 362 14.88 -15.26 17.84
C PRO A 362 14.55 -14.14 18.83
N TRP A 363 13.26 -13.78 18.91
CA TRP A 363 12.77 -12.81 19.88
C TRP A 363 12.78 -13.38 21.30
N GLY A 364 13.35 -12.63 22.23
CA GLY A 364 13.36 -12.98 23.64
C GLY A 364 13.76 -11.81 24.56
N PRO A 365 13.81 -12.05 25.88
CA PRO A 365 14.27 -11.04 26.82
C PRO A 365 15.69 -10.55 26.49
N GLY A 366 15.84 -9.24 26.28
CA GLY A 366 17.12 -8.62 25.92
C GLY A 366 17.43 -8.57 24.42
N SER A 367 16.54 -9.05 23.55
CA SER A 367 16.65 -8.80 22.10
C SER A 367 16.62 -7.29 21.83
N ASN A 368 17.62 -6.79 21.11
CA ASN A 368 17.68 -5.39 20.67
C ASN A 368 17.03 -5.26 19.27
N THR A 369 15.75 -5.59 19.18
CA THR A 369 14.97 -5.57 17.93
C THR A 369 13.72 -4.72 18.12
N THR A 370 13.30 -4.04 17.05
CA THR A 370 12.11 -3.19 17.07
C THR A 370 10.96 -3.86 16.35
N HIS A 371 9.74 -3.68 16.88
CA HIS A 371 8.49 -4.19 16.33
C HIS A 371 7.52 -3.03 16.03
N PRO A 372 6.53 -3.26 15.16
CA PRO A 372 5.58 -2.20 14.82
C PRO A 372 4.75 -1.76 16.04
N PRO A 373 4.59 -0.45 16.31
CA PRO A 373 3.65 0.00 17.31
C PRO A 373 2.21 -0.26 16.89
N VAL A 374 1.31 -0.41 17.87
CA VAL A 374 -0.12 -0.55 17.65
C VAL A 374 -0.78 0.81 17.84
N VAL A 375 -1.28 1.37 16.73
CA VAL A 375 -1.90 2.70 16.74
C VAL A 375 -3.41 2.59 16.94
N LEU A 376 -3.86 3.02 18.12
CA LEU A 376 -5.26 3.13 18.48
C LEU A 376 -5.71 4.56 18.23
N LEU A 377 -6.92 4.74 17.70
CA LEU A 377 -7.45 6.06 17.38
C LEU A 377 -8.93 6.16 17.75
N ASN A 378 -9.27 7.06 18.67
CA ASN A 378 -10.62 7.24 19.21
C ASN A 378 -11.28 5.90 19.63
N GLY A 379 -10.51 5.04 20.29
CA GLY A 379 -10.96 3.71 20.74
C GLY A 379 -11.03 2.63 19.65
N THR A 380 -10.74 2.95 18.39
CA THR A 380 -10.69 1.97 17.28
C THR A 380 -9.28 1.43 17.09
N SER A 381 -9.17 0.13 16.82
CA SER A 381 -7.96 -0.53 16.33
C SER A 381 -8.10 -0.86 14.85
N GLY A 382 -7.00 -1.18 14.17
CA GLY A 382 -7.04 -1.48 12.74
C GLY A 382 -6.06 -0.62 11.96
N PRO A 383 -5.56 -1.09 10.81
CA PRO A 383 -4.97 -0.20 9.82
C PRO A 383 -6.03 0.58 9.03
N ASP A 384 -7.30 0.22 9.15
CA ASP A 384 -8.38 0.88 8.40
C ASP A 384 -8.51 2.36 8.78
N ALA A 385 -8.88 3.15 7.77
CA ALA A 385 -9.13 4.57 7.95
C ALA A 385 -10.36 4.79 8.85
N LEU A 386 -10.30 5.80 9.70
CA LEU A 386 -11.46 6.27 10.45
C LEU A 386 -12.26 7.24 9.58
N HIS A 387 -13.54 6.95 9.33
CA HIS A 387 -14.42 7.82 8.55
C HIS A 387 -15.26 8.67 9.50
N LEU A 388 -15.25 9.99 9.29
CA LEU A 388 -16.07 10.95 10.03
C LEU A 388 -16.86 11.80 9.04
N ASN A 389 -18.18 11.86 9.20
CA ASN A 389 -19.02 12.85 8.52
C ASN A 389 -19.02 14.11 9.37
N VAL A 390 -18.58 15.23 8.82
CA VAL A 390 -18.34 16.47 9.58
C VAL A 390 -18.92 17.69 8.88
N SER A 391 -19.33 18.68 9.66
CA SER A 391 -19.75 19.99 9.13
C SER A 391 -18.62 21.01 9.20
N GLY A 392 -18.60 21.97 8.27
CA GLY A 392 -17.72 23.14 8.38
C GLY A 392 -17.95 23.86 9.72
N GLY A 393 -16.88 24.24 10.41
CA GLY A 393 -16.94 24.87 11.74
C GLY A 393 -17.08 23.89 12.92
N GLU A 394 -17.29 22.59 12.67
CA GLU A 394 -17.33 21.58 13.73
C GLU A 394 -15.97 21.44 14.43
N LYS A 395 -15.98 21.24 15.75
CA LYS A 395 -14.77 20.99 16.54
C LYS A 395 -14.54 19.48 16.68
N VAL A 396 -13.41 19.00 16.17
CA VAL A 396 -13.05 17.58 16.21
C VAL A 396 -11.86 17.38 17.15
N THR A 397 -11.88 16.27 17.90
CA THR A 397 -10.74 15.77 18.69
C THR A 397 -10.36 14.39 18.17
N LEU A 398 -9.07 14.20 17.89
CA LEU A 398 -8.49 12.91 17.52
C LEU A 398 -7.50 12.50 18.62
N ASP A 399 -7.70 11.31 19.17
CA ASP A 399 -6.98 10.80 20.34
C ASP A 399 -6.34 9.44 20.03
N ALA A 400 -5.01 9.42 20.01
CA ALA A 400 -4.20 8.23 19.84
C ALA A 400 -3.45 7.81 21.11
N SER A 401 -3.83 8.33 22.29
CA SER A 401 -3.12 8.14 23.56
C SER A 401 -3.06 6.69 24.04
N ASP A 402 -4.02 5.86 23.64
CA ASP A 402 -4.04 4.44 23.98
C ASP A 402 -3.01 3.60 23.17
N SER A 403 -2.37 4.19 22.14
CA SER A 403 -1.37 3.50 21.33
C SER A 403 -0.20 2.98 22.16
N TYR A 404 0.34 1.82 21.80
CA TYR A 404 1.42 1.18 22.54
C TYR A 404 2.43 0.48 21.63
N SER A 405 3.63 0.21 22.15
CA SER A 405 4.60 -0.67 21.51
C SER A 405 4.61 -2.02 22.23
N PRO A 406 4.78 -3.15 21.51
CA PRO A 406 5.09 -4.42 22.17
C PRO A 406 6.51 -4.46 22.74
N ASP A 407 7.39 -3.52 22.35
CA ASP A 407 8.75 -3.43 22.85
C ASP A 407 8.77 -2.76 24.24
N GLY A 408 9.40 -3.43 25.20
CA GLY A 408 9.52 -2.93 26.57
C GLY A 408 10.35 -1.64 26.63
N GLY A 409 9.80 -0.60 27.26
CA GLY A 409 10.49 0.68 27.45
C GLY A 409 10.43 1.64 26.24
N ALA A 410 9.67 1.30 25.20
CA ALA A 410 9.51 2.13 24.01
C ALA A 410 8.95 3.53 24.35
N SER A 411 9.45 4.54 23.64
CA SER A 411 8.99 5.92 23.75
C SER A 411 8.30 6.35 22.46
N LEU A 412 6.97 6.21 22.42
CA LEU A 412 6.18 6.56 21.25
C LEU A 412 6.17 8.07 20.99
N ASN A 413 6.50 8.44 19.75
CA ASN A 413 6.32 9.78 19.22
C ASN A 413 5.14 9.80 18.24
N PHE A 414 4.35 10.87 18.28
CA PHE A 414 3.17 11.07 17.44
C PHE A 414 3.40 12.27 16.53
N THR A 415 3.25 12.07 15.23
CA THR A 415 3.32 13.15 14.23
C THR A 415 1.98 13.24 13.51
N TRP A 416 1.25 14.31 13.75
CA TRP A 416 -0.03 14.59 13.09
C TRP A 416 0.17 15.53 11.91
N PHE A 417 -0.47 15.22 10.79
CA PHE A 417 -0.39 16.04 9.59
C PHE A 417 -1.60 15.87 8.69
N GLN A 418 -1.89 16.90 7.90
CA GLN A 418 -2.84 16.81 6.80
C GLN A 418 -2.13 16.24 5.56
N TYR A 419 -2.68 15.17 5.01
CA TYR A 419 -2.21 14.58 3.76
C TYR A 419 -3.01 15.18 2.59
N SER A 420 -2.58 16.34 2.07
CA SER A 420 -3.40 17.14 1.14
C SER A 420 -3.50 16.57 -0.29
N GLY A 421 -2.52 15.80 -0.76
CA GLY A 421 -2.48 15.31 -2.14
C GLY A 421 -3.77 14.59 -2.65
N PRO A 422 -4.35 13.64 -1.89
CA PRO A 422 -5.61 12.96 -2.18
C PRO A 422 -6.83 13.87 -2.17
N SER A 423 -6.77 14.99 -1.43
CA SER A 423 -7.85 16.00 -1.38
C SER A 423 -7.74 17.03 -2.51
N SER A 424 -6.61 17.05 -3.23
CA SER A 424 -6.31 18.05 -4.25
C SER A 424 -6.73 17.59 -5.64
N TYR A 425 -7.35 18.48 -6.42
CA TYR A 425 -7.73 18.20 -7.81
C TYR A 425 -6.78 18.90 -8.81
N GLN A 426 -6.07 19.95 -8.39
CA GLN A 426 -5.05 20.67 -9.18
C GLN A 426 -3.63 20.24 -8.87
N SER A 427 -3.43 19.20 -8.06
CA SER A 427 -2.11 18.75 -7.62
C SER A 427 -1.32 19.85 -6.88
N SER A 428 -2.02 20.69 -6.12
CA SER A 428 -1.42 21.75 -5.30
C SER A 428 -2.11 21.84 -3.95
N PRO A 429 -1.41 21.82 -2.80
CA PRO A 429 -2.05 21.98 -1.50
C PRO A 429 -2.83 23.28 -1.34
N SER A 430 -2.58 24.27 -2.20
CA SER A 430 -3.31 25.54 -2.21
C SER A 430 -4.78 25.42 -2.59
N ASP A 431 -5.24 24.32 -3.19
CA ASP A 431 -6.66 24.09 -3.50
C ASP A 431 -7.39 23.29 -2.41
N VAL A 432 -6.67 22.89 -1.35
CA VAL A 432 -7.20 22.12 -0.24
C VAL A 432 -7.35 23.02 0.99
N PRO A 433 -8.54 23.08 1.62
CA PRO A 433 -8.72 23.75 2.90
C PRO A 433 -7.77 23.20 3.97
N THR A 434 -7.04 24.10 4.64
CA THR A 434 -6.07 23.70 5.68
C THR A 434 -6.75 23.29 6.97
N VAL A 435 -6.42 22.10 7.46
CA VAL A 435 -6.80 21.63 8.79
C VAL A 435 -5.75 22.12 9.80
N ASN A 436 -6.09 23.15 10.57
CA ASN A 436 -5.19 23.70 11.59
C ASN A 436 -5.18 22.82 12.85
N LEU A 437 -4.31 21.80 12.85
CA LEU A 437 -4.12 20.87 13.95
C LEU A 437 -3.45 21.57 15.14
N THR A 438 -4.04 21.43 16.33
CA THR A 438 -3.48 21.94 17.60
C THR A 438 -3.19 20.78 18.53
N ASP A 439 -1.90 20.61 18.87
CA ASP A 439 -1.43 19.62 19.84
C ASP A 439 -1.94 19.95 21.25
N VAL A 440 -2.63 19.00 21.91
CA VAL A 440 -3.24 19.24 23.23
C VAL A 440 -2.19 19.30 24.34
N SER A 441 -1.10 18.54 24.24
CA SER A 441 -0.02 18.48 25.24
C SER A 441 1.33 19.03 24.76
N GLY A 442 1.33 19.80 23.67
CA GLY A 442 2.55 20.34 23.03
C GLY A 442 3.14 19.41 21.97
N PRO A 443 4.29 19.77 21.37
CA PRO A 443 4.87 19.06 20.24
C PRO A 443 4.99 17.55 20.47
N GLY A 444 4.48 16.74 19.54
CA GLY A 444 4.49 15.29 19.65
C GLY A 444 3.32 14.71 20.46
N ALA A 445 2.27 15.49 20.70
CA ALA A 445 1.08 15.05 21.43
C ALA A 445 0.37 13.87 20.75
N SER A 446 -0.09 12.91 21.55
CA SER A 446 -0.96 11.83 21.10
C SER A 446 -2.39 12.30 20.79
N VAL A 447 -2.74 13.54 21.16
CA VAL A 447 -4.08 14.11 20.99
C VAL A 447 -4.00 15.45 20.27
N VAL A 448 -4.79 15.61 19.21
CA VAL A 448 -4.95 16.88 18.48
C VAL A 448 -6.40 17.33 18.43
N ARG A 449 -6.58 18.64 18.34
CA ARG A 449 -7.89 19.28 18.12
C ARG A 449 -7.81 20.22 16.93
N PHE A 450 -8.92 20.35 16.22
CA PHE A 450 -9.05 21.32 15.16
C PHE A 450 -10.53 21.70 14.96
N THR A 451 -10.73 22.82 14.28
CA THR A 451 -12.03 23.18 13.71
C THR A 451 -12.02 22.78 12.24
N VAL A 452 -13.04 22.05 11.80
CA VAL A 452 -13.18 21.62 10.40
C VAL A 452 -13.26 22.88 9.52
N PRO A 453 -12.34 23.06 8.57
CA PRO A 453 -12.38 24.21 7.70
C PRO A 453 -13.59 24.11 6.77
N TYR A 454 -14.20 25.25 6.43
CA TYR A 454 -15.05 25.30 5.26
C TYR A 454 -14.20 25.12 4.00
N GLY A 455 -14.80 24.61 2.93
CA GLY A 455 -14.21 24.63 1.61
C GLY A 455 -13.82 26.04 1.16
N MET A 456 -12.99 26.12 0.12
CA MET A 456 -12.54 27.40 -0.44
C MET A 456 -13.70 28.26 -0.98
N TYR A 457 -14.82 27.62 -1.31
CA TYR A 457 -16.00 28.25 -1.88
C TYR A 457 -17.13 28.36 -0.87
N ASP A 458 -18.08 29.26 -1.15
CA ASP A 458 -19.23 29.57 -0.31
C ASP A 458 -20.25 28.44 -0.20
N THR A 459 -20.16 27.48 -1.10
CA THR A 459 -21.01 26.30 -1.15
C THR A 459 -20.18 25.09 -1.53
N CYS A 460 -20.59 23.91 -1.09
CA CYS A 460 -20.20 22.66 -1.72
C CYS A 460 -21.42 21.73 -1.81
N VAL A 461 -21.40 20.80 -2.75
CA VAL A 461 -22.45 19.81 -3.00
C VAL A 461 -21.83 18.41 -3.07
N THR A 462 -22.67 17.37 -3.00
CA THR A 462 -22.20 16.00 -3.22
C THR A 462 -21.83 15.78 -4.69
N ASP A 463 -21.09 14.72 -4.98
CA ASP A 463 -20.67 14.40 -6.35
C ASP A 463 -21.85 14.24 -7.31
N GLU A 464 -22.99 13.73 -6.83
CA GLU A 464 -24.22 13.54 -7.62
C GLU A 464 -24.92 14.86 -7.98
N ASP A 465 -24.71 15.89 -7.17
CA ASP A 465 -25.34 17.21 -7.31
C ASP A 465 -24.46 18.22 -8.08
N VAL A 466 -23.28 17.79 -8.54
CA VAL A 466 -22.40 18.62 -9.38
C VAL A 466 -23.08 18.89 -10.73
N THR A 467 -23.22 20.16 -11.09
CA THR A 467 -23.92 20.58 -12.33
C THR A 467 -22.98 21.13 -13.40
N GLU A 468 -21.75 21.47 -13.02
CA GLU A 468 -20.73 21.99 -13.91
C GLU A 468 -19.69 20.92 -14.27
N PHE A 469 -18.86 21.21 -15.28
CA PHE A 469 -17.85 20.28 -15.78
C PHE A 469 -16.43 20.82 -15.60
N GLY A 470 -15.45 19.92 -15.63
CA GLY A 470 -14.04 20.25 -15.49
C GLY A 470 -13.76 20.98 -14.18
N GLN A 471 -12.89 22.00 -14.22
CA GLN A 471 -12.48 22.73 -13.01
C GLN A 471 -13.64 23.33 -12.22
N TRP A 472 -14.76 23.69 -12.87
CA TRP A 472 -15.86 24.31 -12.16
C TRP A 472 -16.71 23.28 -11.42
N GLY A 473 -16.88 22.09 -12.02
CA GLY A 473 -17.48 20.96 -11.34
C GLY A 473 -16.65 20.49 -10.14
N GLU A 474 -15.34 20.36 -10.30
CA GLU A 474 -14.45 19.97 -9.18
C GLU A 474 -14.52 20.96 -8.00
N LYS A 475 -14.64 22.26 -8.28
CA LYS A 475 -14.80 23.29 -7.25
C LYS A 475 -16.13 23.24 -6.50
N GLN A 476 -17.16 22.64 -7.08
CA GLN A 476 -18.47 22.48 -6.44
C GLN A 476 -18.47 21.33 -5.43
N LYS A 477 -17.58 20.34 -5.56
CA LYS A 477 -17.58 19.15 -4.72
C LYS A 477 -17.19 19.45 -3.29
N CYS A 478 -17.86 18.80 -2.35
CA CYS A 478 -17.41 18.81 -0.97
C CYS A 478 -16.09 18.02 -0.84
N PRO A 479 -15.08 18.59 -0.17
CA PRO A 479 -13.79 17.94 -0.05
C PRO A 479 -13.86 16.78 0.95
N VAL A 480 -13.16 15.69 0.65
CA VAL A 480 -12.75 14.72 1.67
C VAL A 480 -11.36 15.13 2.13
N LEU A 481 -11.23 15.51 3.41
CA LEU A 481 -9.94 15.92 3.98
C LEU A 481 -9.28 14.74 4.68
N HIS A 482 -7.98 14.57 4.45
CA HIS A 482 -7.21 13.45 5.00
C HIS A 482 -6.29 13.96 6.12
N VAL A 483 -6.52 13.47 7.34
CA VAL A 483 -5.63 13.70 8.49
C VAL A 483 -4.97 12.38 8.85
N VAL A 484 -3.67 12.39 9.10
CA VAL A 484 -2.90 11.18 9.41
C VAL A 484 -2.11 11.40 10.69
N VAL A 485 -2.07 10.38 11.55
CA VAL A 485 -1.07 10.26 12.61
C VAL A 485 -0.05 9.21 12.20
N ALA A 486 1.24 9.55 12.30
CA ALA A 486 2.35 8.62 12.23
C ALA A 486 2.89 8.38 13.65
N VAL A 487 3.09 7.12 14.01
CA VAL A 487 3.57 6.70 15.33
C VAL A 487 4.76 5.79 15.18
N LYS A 488 5.83 6.09 15.90
CA LYS A 488 7.05 5.26 15.96
C LYS A 488 7.70 5.37 17.34
N ASP A 489 8.43 4.35 17.73
CA ASP A 489 9.37 4.45 18.85
C ASP A 489 10.63 5.17 18.36
N ALA A 490 10.80 6.44 18.72
CA ALA A 490 11.92 7.25 18.26
C ALA A 490 13.26 6.88 18.94
N SER A 491 13.23 6.06 20.00
CA SER A 491 14.44 5.63 20.70
C SER A 491 15.10 4.38 20.08
N ALA A 492 14.38 3.69 19.19
CA ALA A 492 14.86 2.52 18.49
C ALA A 492 15.96 2.85 17.47
N ALA A 493 16.95 1.95 17.33
CA ALA A 493 17.97 2.05 16.29
C ALA A 493 17.39 1.95 14.86
N HIS A 494 16.34 1.15 14.70
CA HIS A 494 15.59 0.99 13.44
C HIS A 494 14.09 1.19 13.73
N PRO A 495 13.64 2.45 13.82
CA PRO A 495 12.27 2.75 14.24
C PRO A 495 11.25 2.30 13.18
N ILE A 496 10.29 1.46 13.58
CA ILE A 496 9.18 1.06 12.72
C ILE A 496 8.02 2.06 12.88
N THR A 497 7.53 2.58 11.76
CA THR A 497 6.41 3.55 11.76
C THR A 497 5.09 2.87 11.39
N ARG A 498 4.03 3.18 12.13
CA ARG A 498 2.64 2.84 11.77
C ARG A 498 1.80 4.09 11.74
N TYR A 499 0.70 4.03 10.99
CA TYR A 499 -0.14 5.18 10.73
C TYR A 499 -1.60 4.88 11.07
N ARG A 500 -2.38 5.94 11.28
CA ARG A 500 -3.84 5.90 11.13
C ARG A 500 -4.28 7.09 10.30
N ARG A 501 -5.07 6.82 9.26
CA ARG A 501 -5.73 7.82 8.44
C ARG A 501 -7.13 8.12 8.96
N VAL A 502 -7.52 9.39 8.92
CA VAL A 502 -8.87 9.87 9.16
C VAL A 502 -9.37 10.55 7.90
N LEU A 503 -10.55 10.15 7.43
CA LEU A 503 -11.25 10.74 6.31
C LEU A 503 -12.38 11.60 6.85
N LEU A 504 -12.26 12.90 6.66
CA LEU A 504 -13.27 13.88 7.03
C LEU A 504 -14.15 14.15 5.80
N HIS A 505 -15.32 13.53 5.76
CA HIS A 505 -16.34 13.72 4.73
C HIS A 505 -17.12 14.99 5.05
N VAL A 506 -16.67 16.12 4.49
CA VAL A 506 -17.30 17.42 4.72
C VAL A 506 -18.70 17.41 4.11
N GLN A 507 -19.71 17.71 4.92
CA GLN A 507 -21.10 17.73 4.48
C GLN A 507 -21.41 18.97 3.63
N PRO A 508 -22.36 18.89 2.68
CA PRO A 508 -22.82 20.02 1.89
C PRO A 508 -23.24 21.20 2.76
N TYR A 509 -22.91 22.41 2.30
CA TYR A 509 -23.28 23.65 3.00
C TYR A 509 -23.54 24.79 2.01
N ARG A 510 -24.24 25.84 2.50
CA ARG A 510 -24.49 27.09 1.76
C ARG A 510 -23.90 28.31 2.47
N GLN A 511 -23.80 29.41 1.73
CA GLN A 511 -23.18 30.67 2.18
C GLN A 511 -23.74 31.20 3.52
N GLU A 512 -25.01 30.92 3.84
CA GLU A 512 -25.68 31.35 5.06
C GLU A 512 -25.18 30.62 6.32
N GLU A 513 -24.60 29.42 6.17
CA GLU A 513 -24.13 28.55 7.27
C GLU A 513 -22.66 28.82 7.66
N LYS A 514 -21.97 29.72 6.94
CA LYS A 514 -20.59 30.15 7.26
C LYS A 514 -20.51 31.20 8.38
N ARG A 515 -21.64 31.74 8.84
CA ARG A 515 -21.71 32.89 9.74
C ARG A 515 -21.77 32.51 11.22
#